data_AF-A0A1B6J1N8-F1
#
_entry.id   AF-A0A1B6J1N8-F1
#
_cell.length_a   1.000
_cell.length_b   1.000
_cell.length_c   1.000
_cell.angle_alpha   90.00
_cell.angle_beta   90.00
_cell.angle_gamma   90.00
#
_symmetry.space_group_name_H-M   'P 1'
#
loop_
_entity.id
_entity.type
_entity.pdbx_description
1 polymer ?
#
loop_
_entity_poly.entity_id
_entity_poly.type
_entity_poly.pdbx_seq_one_letter_code
_entity_poly.pdbx_strand_id
1 'polypeptide(L)'
;DQLVEIIKVLGTPTREQIREMNPNYTEFKFPQIKSHPWQKVFRARTPAEAIDLVSRLLEYTPSSRISPLQACAHNFFDELREPNTRLPNGRALPPLFNFTETELNIQPSLNSVLLPRHSANVEAGGGVSEGGAGGSQGSSDATTNMTPDSTNSA
;
A
#
# COMPACT_ATOMS: atom_id res chain seq x y z
N ASP A 1 28.76 -9.64 -14.16
CA ASP A 1 28.55 -9.03 -12.83
C ASP A 1 27.17 -9.30 -12.22
N GLN A 2 26.06 -8.88 -12.84
CA GLN A 2 24.72 -9.00 -12.22
C GLN A 2 24.33 -10.43 -11.77
N LEU A 3 24.52 -11.43 -12.63
CA LEU A 3 24.17 -12.82 -12.29
C LEU A 3 25.02 -13.37 -11.13
N VAL A 4 26.27 -12.91 -11.00
CA VAL A 4 27.16 -13.31 -9.90
C VAL A 4 26.64 -12.76 -8.57
N GLU A 5 26.15 -11.51 -8.54
CA GLU A 5 25.54 -10.93 -7.34
C GLU A 5 24.26 -11.65 -6.92
N ILE A 6 23.43 -12.05 -7.90
CA ILE A 6 22.22 -12.86 -7.62
C ILE A 6 22.62 -14.21 -7.00
N ILE A 7 23.61 -14.90 -7.57
CA ILE A 7 24.11 -16.20 -7.07
C ILE A 7 24.69 -16.07 -5.66
N LYS A 8 25.36 -14.96 -5.32
CA LYS A 8 25.87 -14.74 -3.95
C LYS A 8 24.76 -14.75 -2.89
N VAL A 9 23.54 -14.36 -3.27
CA VAL A 9 22.36 -14.32 -2.38
C VAL A 9 21.56 -15.63 -2.49
N LEU A 10 21.09 -15.97 -3.69
CA LEU A 10 20.20 -17.12 -3.92
C LEU A 10 20.92 -18.46 -4.00
N GLY A 11 22.26 -18.46 -4.08
CA GLY A 11 23.06 -19.65 -4.33
C GLY A 11 23.11 -20.01 -5.82
N THR A 12 23.82 -21.08 -6.14
CA THR A 12 23.92 -21.55 -7.53
C THR A 12 22.60 -22.19 -7.98
N PRO A 13 21.98 -21.74 -9.09
CA PRO A 13 20.73 -22.32 -9.57
C PRO A 13 20.94 -23.78 -10.02
N THR A 14 19.89 -24.58 -9.83
CA THR A 14 19.84 -25.96 -10.33
C THR A 14 19.73 -26.00 -11.85
N ARG A 15 20.02 -27.17 -12.46
CA ARG A 15 19.92 -27.35 -13.91
C ARG A 15 18.49 -27.12 -14.41
N GLU A 16 17.52 -27.52 -13.61
CA GLU A 16 16.09 -27.37 -13.85
C GLU A 16 15.70 -25.90 -13.85
N GLN A 17 16.13 -25.14 -12.83
CA GLN A 17 15.91 -23.68 -12.76
C GLN A 17 16.54 -22.95 -13.96
N ILE A 18 17.77 -23.29 -14.33
CA ILE A 18 18.43 -22.71 -15.52
C ILE A 18 17.60 -22.98 -16.78
N ARG A 19 17.11 -24.22 -16.95
CA ARG A 19 16.29 -24.60 -18.09
C ARG A 19 14.96 -23.83 -18.13
N GLU A 20 14.30 -23.66 -17.00
CA GLU A 20 13.06 -22.87 -16.91
C GLU A 20 13.29 -21.37 -17.17
N MET A 21 14.46 -20.84 -16.79
CA MET A 21 14.83 -19.47 -17.09
C MET A 21 15.16 -19.25 -18.57
N ASN A 22 15.95 -20.16 -19.16
CA ASN A 22 16.34 -20.10 -20.56
C ASN A 22 16.76 -21.49 -21.07
N PRO A 23 15.90 -22.19 -21.84
CA PRO A 23 16.20 -23.51 -22.39
C PRO A 23 17.45 -23.55 -23.29
N ASN A 24 17.83 -22.42 -23.88
CA ASN A 24 18.98 -22.31 -24.78
C ASN A 24 20.30 -22.05 -24.05
N TYR A 25 20.28 -21.93 -22.71
CA TYR A 25 21.49 -21.70 -21.94
C TYR A 25 22.30 -22.99 -21.81
N THR A 26 23.29 -23.15 -22.68
CA THR A 26 24.15 -24.33 -22.74
C THR A 26 25.28 -24.22 -21.70
N GLU A 27 25.08 -24.90 -20.56
CA GLU A 27 26.07 -25.31 -19.55
C GLU A 27 27.26 -24.36 -19.30
N PHE A 28 26.98 -23.23 -18.63
CA PHE A 28 28.02 -22.55 -17.86
C PHE A 28 28.16 -23.22 -16.49
N LYS A 29 29.36 -23.72 -16.16
CA LYS A 29 29.63 -24.27 -14.83
C LYS A 29 29.87 -23.13 -13.84
N PHE A 30 28.86 -22.81 -13.05
CA PHE A 30 29.04 -21.94 -11.89
C PHE A 30 29.82 -22.68 -10.80
N PRO A 31 30.68 -21.99 -10.03
CA PRO A 31 31.12 -22.48 -8.73
C PRO A 31 29.90 -22.81 -7.87
N GLN A 32 29.95 -23.90 -7.12
CA GLN A 32 28.84 -24.26 -6.24
C GLN A 32 28.83 -23.36 -5.01
N ILE A 33 27.90 -22.42 -4.97
CA ILE A 33 27.71 -21.45 -3.89
C ILE A 33 26.41 -21.80 -3.17
N LYS A 34 26.47 -21.88 -1.85
CA LYS A 34 25.27 -22.08 -1.02
C LYS A 34 24.52 -20.76 -0.90
N SER A 35 23.19 -20.84 -0.88
CA SER A 35 22.34 -19.69 -0.64
C SER A 35 22.64 -19.05 0.70
N HIS A 36 22.54 -17.73 0.75
CA HIS A 36 22.58 -16.98 2.00
C HIS A 36 21.17 -16.92 2.59
N PRO A 37 20.97 -17.27 3.87
CA PRO A 37 19.67 -17.14 4.50
C PRO A 37 19.16 -15.70 4.41
N TRP A 38 17.92 -15.50 3.94
CA TRP A 38 17.33 -14.18 3.74
C TRP A 38 17.38 -13.30 5.01
N GLN A 39 17.21 -13.89 6.19
CA GLN A 39 17.29 -13.19 7.47
C GLN A 39 18.66 -12.54 7.74
N LYS A 40 19.73 -13.05 7.10
CA LYS A 40 21.10 -12.51 7.20
C LYS A 40 21.44 -11.52 6.09
N VAL A 41 20.65 -11.51 5.00
CA VAL A 41 20.81 -10.56 3.90
C VAL A 41 20.27 -9.18 4.31
N PHE A 42 19.17 -9.17 5.06
CA PHE A 42 18.55 -7.94 5.57
C PHE A 42 19.12 -7.52 6.93
N ARG A 43 18.83 -6.26 7.32
CA ARG A 43 19.18 -5.75 8.64
C ARG A 43 18.30 -6.41 9.71
N ALA A 44 18.80 -6.50 10.94
CA ALA A 44 18.09 -7.17 12.05
C ALA A 44 16.71 -6.58 12.40
N ARG A 45 16.41 -5.33 12.00
CA ARG A 45 15.12 -4.67 12.24
C ARG A 45 14.13 -4.82 11.08
N THR A 46 14.48 -5.55 10.03
CA THR A 46 13.58 -5.75 8.89
C THR A 46 12.43 -6.67 9.31
N PRO A 47 11.16 -6.30 9.06
CA PRO A 47 10.01 -7.14 9.39
C PRO A 47 10.05 -8.50 8.68
N ALA A 48 9.69 -9.57 9.39
CA ALA A 48 9.71 -10.93 8.84
C ALA A 48 8.83 -11.08 7.59
N GLU A 49 7.65 -10.45 7.59
CA GLU A 49 6.71 -10.43 6.45
C GLU A 49 7.31 -9.81 5.18
N ALA A 50 8.18 -8.81 5.33
CA ALA A 50 8.86 -8.18 4.20
C ALA A 50 9.90 -9.12 3.59
N ILE A 51 10.65 -9.81 4.45
CA ILE A 51 11.67 -10.79 4.05
C ILE A 51 11.01 -11.95 3.31
N ASP A 52 9.89 -12.44 3.84
CA ASP A 52 9.10 -13.50 3.25
C ASP A 52 8.53 -13.09 1.88
N LEU A 53 7.93 -11.90 1.74
CA LEU A 53 7.46 -11.40 0.44
C LEU A 53 8.59 -11.34 -0.59
N VAL A 54 9.76 -10.81 -0.23
CA VAL A 54 10.91 -10.73 -1.13
C VAL A 54 11.40 -12.12 -1.54
N SER A 55 11.41 -13.09 -0.62
CA SER A 55 11.81 -14.45 -0.93
C SER A 55 10.92 -15.12 -1.98
N ARG A 56 9.61 -14.84 -1.96
CA ARG A 56 8.64 -15.36 -2.95
C ARG A 56 8.67 -14.61 -4.29
N LEU A 57 9.21 -13.39 -4.32
CA LEU A 57 9.40 -12.61 -5.54
C LEU A 57 10.69 -12.99 -6.27
N LEU A 58 11.77 -13.21 -5.51
CA LEU A 58 13.12 -13.43 -6.04
C LEU A 58 13.42 -14.92 -6.19
N GLU A 59 12.61 -15.60 -7.00
CA GLU A 59 12.81 -16.99 -7.41
C GLU A 59 13.47 -17.09 -8.79
N TYR A 60 14.37 -18.07 -8.94
CA TYR A 60 14.99 -18.35 -10.23
C TYR A 60 13.94 -18.77 -11.27
N THR A 61 13.10 -19.73 -10.90
CA THR A 61 12.01 -20.22 -11.73
C THR A 61 10.92 -19.16 -11.87
N PRO A 62 10.64 -18.63 -13.08
CA PRO A 62 9.67 -17.55 -13.26
C PRO A 62 8.25 -17.92 -12.83
N SER A 63 7.84 -19.17 -13.05
CA SER A 63 6.52 -19.70 -12.71
C SER A 63 6.29 -19.86 -11.21
N SER A 64 7.36 -19.95 -10.40
CA SER A 64 7.29 -20.06 -8.94
C SER A 64 7.14 -18.71 -8.24
N ARG A 65 7.31 -17.59 -8.96
CA ARG A 65 7.18 -16.26 -8.38
C ARG A 65 5.73 -15.96 -8.03
N ILE A 66 5.55 -15.29 -6.89
CA ILE A 66 4.23 -14.82 -6.47
C ILE A 66 3.61 -13.90 -7.54
N SER A 67 2.32 -14.09 -7.85
CA SER A 67 1.62 -13.23 -8.81
C SER A 67 1.40 -11.83 -8.25
N PRO A 68 1.19 -10.80 -9.10
CA PRO A 68 0.96 -9.44 -8.62
C PRO A 68 -0.22 -9.34 -7.63
N LEU A 69 -1.35 -10.00 -7.92
CA LEU A 69 -2.50 -9.98 -7.01
C LEU A 69 -2.24 -10.74 -5.71
N GLN A 70 -1.52 -11.86 -5.78
CA GLN A 70 -1.11 -12.59 -4.57
C GLN A 70 -0.16 -11.74 -3.70
N ALA A 71 0.76 -10.99 -4.33
CA ALA A 71 1.63 -10.06 -3.63
C ALA A 71 0.82 -8.90 -3.01
N CYS A 72 -0.15 -8.35 -3.75
CA CYS A 72 -1.07 -7.35 -3.22
C CYS A 72 -1.97 -7.89 -2.09
N ALA A 73 -2.15 -9.20 -1.97
CA ALA A 73 -2.87 -9.87 -0.88
C ALA A 73 -1.94 -10.34 0.26
N HIS A 74 -0.64 -10.04 0.20
CA HIS A 74 0.32 -10.45 1.22
C HIS A 74 0.09 -9.76 2.57
N ASN A 75 0.44 -10.44 3.66
CA ASN A 75 0.34 -9.93 5.04
C ASN A 75 1.21 -8.68 5.27
N PHE A 76 2.29 -8.54 4.50
CA PHE A 76 3.13 -7.35 4.53
C PHE A 76 2.33 -6.06 4.28
N PHE A 77 1.22 -6.13 3.54
CA PHE A 77 0.35 -5.00 3.26
C PHE A 77 -0.91 -4.96 4.15
N ASP A 78 -1.01 -5.79 5.21
CA ASP A 78 -2.17 -5.79 6.11
C ASP A 78 -2.37 -4.44 6.79
N GLU A 79 -1.28 -3.75 7.15
CA GLU A 79 -1.34 -2.41 7.74
C GLU A 79 -2.09 -1.41 6.83
N LEU A 80 -1.96 -1.53 5.51
CA LEU A 80 -2.67 -0.65 4.57
C LEU A 80 -4.18 -0.91 4.56
N ARG A 81 -4.60 -2.11 4.99
CA ARG A 81 -6.00 -2.56 5.09
C ARG A 81 -6.61 -2.24 6.45
N GLU A 82 -5.91 -1.56 7.34
CA GLU A 82 -6.48 -1.09 8.61
C GLU A 82 -7.16 0.28 8.43
N PRO A 83 -8.38 0.48 8.94
CA PRO A 83 -9.18 1.70 8.69
C PRO A 83 -8.52 2.98 9.25
N ASN A 84 -7.67 2.82 10.27
CA ASN A 84 -7.01 3.92 10.96
C ASN A 84 -5.61 4.23 10.43
N THR A 85 -5.14 3.51 9.41
CA THR A 85 -3.81 3.75 8.84
C THR A 85 -3.77 5.08 8.11
N ARG A 86 -2.70 5.83 8.34
CA ARG A 86 -2.46 7.15 7.77
C ARG A 86 -1.01 7.23 7.30
N LEU A 87 -0.76 8.15 6.39
CA LEU A 87 0.59 8.48 5.97
C LEU A 87 1.37 9.06 7.17
N PRO A 88 2.72 8.99 7.18
CA PRO A 88 3.54 9.55 8.26
C PRO A 88 3.33 11.05 8.52
N ASN A 89 2.81 11.78 7.53
CA ASN A 89 2.43 13.20 7.64
C ASN A 89 1.00 13.43 8.18
N GLY A 90 0.29 12.37 8.59
CA GLY A 90 -1.08 12.39 9.09
C GLY A 90 -2.17 12.40 8.02
N ARG A 91 -1.84 12.50 6.72
CA ARG A 91 -2.83 12.50 5.64
C ARG A 91 -3.43 11.10 5.44
N ALA A 92 -4.64 11.08 4.87
CA ALA A 92 -5.26 9.82 4.43
C ALA A 92 -4.42 9.14 3.35
N LEU A 93 -4.52 7.81 3.29
CA LEU A 93 -3.94 7.02 2.20
C LEU A 93 -4.63 7.39 0.86
N PRO A 94 -3.92 7.27 -0.28
CA PRO A 94 -4.55 7.38 -1.59
C PRO A 94 -5.58 6.25 -1.81
N PRO A 95 -6.38 6.29 -2.89
CA PRO A 95 -7.22 5.16 -3.26
C PRO A 95 -6.36 3.91 -3.50
N LEU A 96 -6.48 2.91 -2.62
CA LEU A 96 -5.73 1.65 -2.69
C LEU A 96 -6.62 0.44 -3.04
N PHE A 97 -7.93 0.57 -2.90
CA PHE A 97 -8.90 -0.54 -2.99
C PHE A 97 -9.92 -0.37 -4.11
N ASN A 98 -9.67 0.56 -5.04
CA ASN A 98 -10.51 0.86 -6.19
C ASN A 98 -10.22 -0.10 -7.36
N PHE A 99 -10.27 -1.42 -7.08
CA PHE A 99 -10.05 -2.45 -8.09
C PHE A 99 -11.18 -2.47 -9.11
N THR A 100 -10.82 -2.57 -10.38
CA THR A 100 -11.78 -2.75 -11.46
C THR A 100 -12.34 -4.18 -11.47
N GLU A 101 -13.51 -4.37 -12.09
CA GLU A 101 -14.09 -5.71 -12.29
C GLU A 101 -13.13 -6.65 -13.02
N THR A 102 -12.39 -6.13 -14.01
CA THR A 102 -11.39 -6.91 -14.74
C THR A 102 -10.27 -7.40 -13.81
N GLU A 103 -9.77 -6.57 -12.90
CA GLU A 103 -8.73 -6.97 -11.94
C GLU A 103 -9.24 -8.01 -10.94
N LEU A 104 -10.45 -7.82 -10.41
CA LEU A 104 -11.07 -8.75 -9.45
C LEU A 104 -11.43 -10.12 -10.08
N ASN A 105 -11.59 -10.17 -11.39
CA ASN A 105 -11.86 -11.41 -12.13
C ASN A 105 -10.59 -12.24 -12.42
N ILE A 106 -9.38 -11.68 -12.31
CA ILE A 106 -8.13 -12.42 -12.55
C ILE A 106 -7.97 -13.53 -11.52
N GLN A 107 -8.22 -13.24 -10.23
CA GLN A 107 -8.10 -14.22 -9.16
C GLN A 107 -9.15 -14.00 -8.06
N PRO A 108 -10.41 -14.42 -8.28
CA PRO A 108 -11.53 -14.08 -7.40
C PRO A 108 -11.40 -14.58 -5.95
N SER A 109 -10.61 -15.62 -5.72
CA SER A 109 -10.34 -16.16 -4.38
C SER A 109 -9.62 -15.18 -3.47
N LEU A 110 -8.94 -14.16 -4.02
CA LEU A 110 -8.23 -13.14 -3.24
C LEU A 110 -9.09 -11.93 -2.91
N ASN A 111 -10.29 -11.80 -3.48
CA ASN A 111 -11.11 -10.59 -3.34
C ASN A 111 -11.49 -10.31 -1.89
N SER A 112 -11.66 -11.34 -1.06
CA SER A 112 -11.95 -11.22 0.37
C SER A 112 -10.78 -10.64 1.19
N VAL A 113 -9.55 -10.77 0.69
CA VAL A 113 -8.34 -10.22 1.31
C VAL A 113 -8.00 -8.85 0.72
N LEU A 114 -8.20 -8.68 -0.59
CA LEU A 114 -7.90 -7.44 -1.32
C LEU A 114 -8.86 -6.30 -0.98
N LEU A 115 -10.12 -6.60 -0.67
CA LEU A 115 -11.15 -5.60 -0.36
C LEU A 115 -11.52 -5.64 1.13
N PRO A 116 -11.01 -4.70 1.95
CA PRO A 116 -11.41 -4.56 3.34
C PRO A 116 -12.91 -4.28 3.46
N ARG A 117 -13.56 -4.78 4.53
CA ARG A 117 -15.00 -4.56 4.76
C ARG A 117 -15.42 -3.08 4.82
N HIS A 118 -14.49 -2.19 5.17
CA HIS A 118 -14.75 -0.77 5.30
C HIS A 118 -14.48 0.03 4.00
N SER A 119 -13.75 -0.53 3.02
CA SER A 119 -13.42 0.19 1.78
C SER A 119 -14.63 0.32 0.84
N ALA A 120 -15.55 -0.64 0.87
CA ALA A 120 -16.81 -0.60 0.12
C ALA A 120 -17.69 0.62 0.46
N ASN A 121 -17.46 1.27 1.60
CA ASN A 121 -18.26 2.40 2.06
C ASN A 121 -17.65 3.77 1.73
N VAL A 122 -16.40 3.82 1.24
CA VAL A 122 -15.69 5.09 1.01
C VAL A 122 -15.99 5.68 -0.37
N GLU A 123 -16.33 4.87 -1.37
CA GLU A 123 -16.69 5.37 -2.71
C GLU A 123 -18.01 6.16 -2.74
N ALA A 124 -18.85 6.07 -1.70
CA ALA A 124 -20.08 6.85 -1.56
C ALA A 124 -19.90 8.19 -0.81
N GLY A 125 -18.72 8.47 -0.22
CA GLY A 125 -18.53 9.56 0.75
C GLY A 125 -17.62 10.71 0.31
N GLY A 126 -17.11 10.70 -0.92
CA GLY A 126 -16.23 11.74 -1.48
C GLY A 126 -16.94 13.05 -1.87
N GLY A 127 -17.93 13.49 -1.09
CA GLY A 127 -18.52 14.83 -1.21
C GLY A 127 -17.66 15.82 -0.43
N VAL A 128 -16.87 16.62 -1.15
CA VAL A 128 -16.13 17.75 -0.60
C VAL A 128 -17.11 18.68 0.13
N SER A 129 -17.09 18.64 1.46
CA SER A 129 -17.74 19.65 2.31
C SER A 129 -16.63 20.55 2.83
N GLU A 130 -16.30 21.57 2.04
CA GLU A 130 -15.36 22.62 2.38
C GLU A 130 -16.01 23.52 3.44
N GLY A 131 -15.87 23.13 4.70
CA GLY A 131 -16.33 23.87 5.86
C GLY A 131 -15.18 24.58 6.57
N GLY A 132 -15.07 25.89 6.35
CA GLY A 132 -14.66 26.83 7.39
C GLY A 132 -13.36 27.62 7.18
N ALA A 133 -13.51 28.92 6.95
CA ALA A 133 -12.78 30.05 7.55
C ALA A 133 -13.34 31.33 6.89
N GLY A 134 -13.76 32.42 7.53
CA GLY A 134 -13.44 33.02 8.81
C GLY A 134 -13.30 34.53 8.55
N GLY A 135 -13.71 35.40 9.48
CA GLY A 135 -13.23 36.79 9.50
C GLY A 135 -14.27 37.91 9.53
N SER A 136 -14.42 38.46 10.72
CA SER A 136 -14.96 39.75 11.13
C SER A 136 -14.61 40.97 10.25
N GLN A 137 -15.58 41.87 10.07
CA GLN A 137 -15.50 43.33 9.84
C GLN A 137 -16.91 43.86 10.20
N GLY A 138 -17.17 44.92 10.96
CA GLY A 138 -16.51 46.21 11.13
C GLY A 138 -17.65 47.26 11.10
N SER A 139 -17.70 48.14 12.10
CA SER A 139 -18.81 49.05 12.46
C SER A 139 -19.16 50.19 11.47
N SER A 140 -20.28 50.86 11.80
CA SER A 140 -20.73 52.24 11.49
C SER A 140 -21.44 52.44 10.12
N ASP A 141 -22.51 53.23 9.97
CA ASP A 141 -23.10 54.29 10.80
C ASP A 141 -24.53 54.64 10.31
N ALA A 142 -25.21 55.53 11.06
CA ALA A 142 -26.33 56.42 10.68
C ALA A 142 -27.74 56.16 11.27
N THR A 143 -27.95 56.72 12.46
CA THR A 143 -28.90 57.81 12.79
C THR A 143 -30.35 57.76 12.25
N THR A 144 -31.32 57.68 13.16
CA THR A 144 -32.38 58.71 13.36
C THR A 144 -33.23 58.47 14.62
N ASN A 145 -32.96 59.30 15.63
CA ASN A 145 -33.88 60.05 16.50
C ASN A 145 -35.39 59.64 16.62
N MET A 146 -35.88 59.39 17.85
CA MET A 146 -36.85 60.26 18.57
C MET A 146 -37.53 59.58 19.79
N THR A 147 -37.21 60.14 20.96
CA THR A 147 -38.03 60.40 22.18
C THR A 147 -38.68 59.28 23.03
N PRO A 148 -38.70 59.45 24.37
CA PRO A 148 -39.14 58.45 25.34
C PRO A 148 -40.59 58.66 25.79
N ASP A 149 -41.25 57.63 26.31
CA ASP A 149 -42.30 57.85 27.30
C ASP A 149 -42.15 56.87 28.47
N SER A 150 -42.24 57.44 29.65
CA SER A 150 -42.19 56.78 30.94
C SER A 150 -43.62 56.54 31.39
N THR A 151 -43.94 55.35 31.90
CA THR A 151 -44.84 55.26 33.06
C THR A 151 -44.75 53.89 33.71
N ASN A 152 -44.08 53.95 34.85
CA ASN A 152 -44.15 53.06 35.99
C ASN A 152 -45.60 52.96 36.50
N SER A 153 -46.08 51.76 36.83
CA SER A 153 -47.02 51.54 37.95
C SER A 153 -47.15 50.05 38.28
N ALA A 154 -46.89 49.79 39.56
CA ALA A 154 -47.38 48.75 40.47
C ALA A 154 -48.25 47.62 39.92
#